data_AF-A0A6L7LRB0-F1
#
_entry.id   AF-A0A6L7LRB0-F1
#
_cell.length_a   1.000
_cell.length_b   1.000
_cell.length_c   1.000
_cell.angle_alpha   90.00
_cell.angle_beta   90.00
_cell.angle_gamma   90.00
#
_symmetry.space_group_name_H-M   'P 1'
#
loop_
_entity.id
_entity.type
_entity.pdbx_description
1 polymer ?
#
loop_
_entity_poly.entity_id
_entity_poly.type
_entity_poly.pdbx_seq_one_letter_code
_entity_poly.pdbx_strand_id
1 'polypeptide(L)'
;MADAAFDTLATARLLRESGIEERQAAAITTAIKDGVTGGVATKADLAELRGELRSDMADLRAEQRWMKVVGAGIVAALVWLGVQIYDTNARLAGIEQALTRIEAGKPE
;
A
#
# COMPACT_ATOMS: atom_id res chain seq x y z
N MET A 1 -2.55 -20.18 -18.47
CA MET A 1 -2.44 -21.44 -19.21
C MET A 1 -3.18 -22.49 -18.43
N ALA A 2 -4.24 -23.07 -18.99
CA ALA A 2 -4.86 -24.27 -18.42
C ALA A 2 -3.93 -25.43 -18.76
N ASP A 3 -2.84 -25.54 -18.01
CA ASP A 3 -1.87 -26.61 -18.19
C ASP A 3 -2.48 -27.87 -17.56
N ALA A 4 -2.64 -28.91 -18.37
CA ALA A 4 -3.45 -30.07 -18.06
C ALA A 4 -3.01 -30.67 -16.71
N ALA A 5 -3.97 -30.90 -15.81
CA ALA A 5 -3.72 -31.64 -14.59
C ALA A 5 -2.99 -32.94 -14.94
N PHE A 6 -1.83 -33.18 -14.32
CA PHE A 6 -0.97 -34.34 -14.59
C PHE A 6 -1.80 -35.64 -14.65
N ASP A 7 -1.93 -36.22 -15.85
CA ASP A 7 -2.77 -37.39 -16.11
C ASP A 7 -2.06 -38.64 -15.60
N THR A 8 -2.30 -38.90 -14.32
CA THR A 8 -1.76 -40.02 -13.54
C THR A 8 -2.13 -41.36 -14.17
N LEU A 9 -3.28 -41.46 -14.83
CA LEU A 9 -3.75 -42.70 -15.43
C LEU A 9 -3.04 -42.98 -16.76
N ALA A 10 -2.90 -41.96 -17.61
CA ALA A 10 -2.17 -42.08 -18.87
C ALA A 10 -0.69 -42.40 -18.63
N THR A 11 -0.04 -41.72 -17.68
CA THR A 11 1.37 -41.97 -17.36
C THR A 11 1.61 -43.37 -16.78
N ALA A 12 0.75 -43.85 -15.88
CA ALA A 12 0.87 -45.21 -15.34
C ALA A 12 0.69 -46.28 -16.43
N ARG A 13 -0.25 -46.08 -17.37
CA ARG A 13 -0.44 -46.98 -18.52
C ARG A 13 0.79 -47.03 -19.41
N LEU A 14 1.40 -45.88 -19.69
CA LEU A 14 2.57 -45.78 -20.57
C LEU A 14 3.81 -46.45 -19.96
N LEU A 15 3.99 -46.34 -18.64
CA LEU A 15 5.04 -47.05 -17.90
C LEU A 15 4.81 -48.57 -17.92
N ARG A 16 3.56 -49.02 -17.87
CA ARG A 16 3.25 -50.44 -17.97
C ARG A 16 3.48 -50.99 -19.38
N GLU A 17 3.11 -50.23 -20.40
CA GLU A 17 3.34 -50.58 -21.81
C GLU A 17 4.84 -50.67 -22.15
N SER A 18 5.71 -49.98 -21.40
CA SER A 18 7.16 -50.12 -21.50
C SER A 18 7.76 -51.24 -20.64
N GLY A 19 6.92 -52.05 -19.99
CA GLY A 19 7.33 -53.25 -19.25
C GLY A 19 7.56 -53.04 -17.75
N ILE A 20 7.17 -51.89 -17.19
CA ILE A 20 7.21 -51.67 -15.73
C ILE A 20 6.01 -52.34 -15.08
N GLU A 21 6.24 -53.03 -13.96
CA GLU A 21 5.19 -53.67 -13.16
C GLU A 21 4.13 -52.63 -12.70
N GLU A 22 2.84 -53.00 -12.68
CA GLU A 22 1.72 -52.13 -12.29
C GLU A 22 1.97 -51.38 -10.96
N ARG A 23 2.47 -52.07 -9.93
CA ARG A 23 2.79 -51.44 -8.63
C ARG A 23 3.88 -50.38 -8.75
N GLN A 24 4.91 -50.66 -9.54
CA GLN A 24 6.03 -49.73 -9.75
C GLN A 24 5.59 -48.55 -10.61
N ALA A 25 4.81 -48.78 -11.67
CA ALA A 25 4.25 -47.73 -12.51
C ALA A 25 3.36 -46.77 -11.71
N ALA A 26 2.51 -47.29 -10.83
CA ALA A 26 1.68 -46.49 -9.94
C ALA A 26 2.52 -45.68 -8.93
N ALA A 27 3.53 -46.30 -8.31
CA ALA A 27 4.41 -45.64 -7.35
C ALA A 27 5.24 -44.51 -8.00
N ILE A 28 5.83 -44.77 -9.16
CA ILE A 28 6.62 -43.79 -9.94
C ILE A 28 5.72 -42.62 -10.36
N THR A 29 4.52 -42.91 -10.88
CA THR A 29 3.61 -41.86 -11.33
C THR A 29 3.12 -40.98 -10.18
N THR A 30 2.88 -41.57 -9.01
CA THR A 30 2.50 -40.83 -7.79
C THR A 30 3.64 -39.94 -7.32
N ALA A 31 4.88 -40.45 -7.26
CA ALA A 31 6.04 -39.66 -6.89
C ALA A 31 6.30 -38.48 -7.85
N ILE A 32 6.08 -38.67 -9.16
CA ILE A 32 6.19 -37.60 -10.16
C ILE A 32 5.08 -36.58 -9.98
N LYS A 33 3.82 -37.01 -9.79
CA LYS A 33 2.70 -36.11 -9.53
C LYS A 33 2.96 -35.25 -8.30
N ASP A 34 3.39 -35.86 -7.21
CA ASP A 34 3.65 -35.17 -5.95
C ASP A 34 4.86 -34.24 -6.07
N GLY A 35 5.90 -34.62 -6.80
CA GLY A 35 7.05 -33.74 -7.09
C GLY A 35 6.71 -32.55 -7.98
N VAL A 36 5.81 -32.73 -8.95
CA VAL A 36 5.37 -31.66 -9.89
C VAL A 36 4.33 -30.75 -9.25
N THR A 37 3.51 -31.24 -8.32
CA THR A 37 2.41 -30.47 -7.72
C THR A 37 2.65 -30.03 -6.27
N GLY A 38 3.54 -30.68 -5.53
CA GLY A 38 3.78 -30.43 -4.11
C GLY A 38 4.59 -29.18 -3.78
N GLY A 39 5.24 -28.56 -4.79
CA GLY A 39 6.02 -27.33 -4.63
C GLY A 39 5.40 -26.08 -5.25
N VAL A 40 4.19 -26.18 -5.81
CA VAL A 40 3.55 -25.08 -6.54
C VAL A 40 2.52 -24.43 -5.63
N ALA A 41 2.64 -23.12 -5.38
CA ALA A 41 1.63 -22.36 -4.65
C ALA A 41 0.25 -22.63 -5.28
N THR A 42 -0.69 -23.08 -4.46
CA THR A 42 -2.02 -23.43 -4.94
C THR A 42 -2.74 -22.17 -5.41
N LYS A 43 -3.78 -22.34 -6.25
CA LYS A 43 -4.63 -21.20 -6.63
C LYS A 43 -5.28 -20.53 -5.41
N ALA A 44 -5.46 -21.27 -4.31
CA ALA A 44 -5.96 -20.73 -3.06
C ALA A 44 -4.92 -19.80 -2.41
N ASP A 45 -3.66 -20.23 -2.29
CA ASP A 45 -2.57 -19.42 -1.74
C ASP A 45 -2.36 -18.13 -2.55
N LEU A 46 -2.46 -18.22 -3.89
CA LEU A 46 -2.41 -17.05 -4.77
C LEU A 46 -3.61 -16.11 -4.59
N ALA A 47 -4.80 -16.65 -4.30
CA ALA A 47 -6.00 -15.85 -4.06
C ALA A 47 -5.94 -15.15 -2.70
N GLU A 48 -5.42 -15.84 -1.68
CA GLU A 48 -5.15 -15.31 -0.35
C GLU A 48 -4.12 -14.17 -0.40
N LEU A 49 -2.96 -14.42 -1.00
CA LEU A 49 -1.91 -13.41 -1.16
C LEU A 49 -2.40 -12.18 -1.95
N ARG A 50 -3.25 -12.39 -2.98
CA ARG A 50 -3.87 -11.30 -3.72
C ARG A 50 -4.88 -10.52 -2.88
N GLY A 51 -5.56 -11.19 -1.96
CA GLY A 51 -6.46 -10.57 -0.99
C GLY A 51 -5.69 -9.68 -0.02
N GLU A 52 -4.66 -10.23 0.61
CA GLU A 52 -3.77 -9.50 1.53
C GLU A 52 -3.15 -8.27 0.87
N LEU A 53 -2.53 -8.44 -0.32
CA LEU A 53 -1.95 -7.32 -1.07
C LEU A 53 -2.95 -6.23 -1.42
N ARG A 54 -4.22 -6.58 -1.68
CA ARG A 54 -5.27 -5.59 -1.95
C ARG A 54 -5.65 -4.83 -0.70
N SER A 55 -5.69 -5.51 0.45
CA SER A 55 -5.95 -4.87 1.74
C SER A 55 -4.84 -3.89 2.07
N ASP A 56 -3.58 -4.32 2.01
CA ASP A 56 -2.42 -3.47 2.31
C ASP A 56 -2.36 -2.25 1.39
N MET A 57 -2.66 -2.44 0.10
CA MET A 57 -2.75 -1.30 -0.84
C MET A 57 -3.90 -0.34 -0.52
N ALA A 58 -5.03 -0.83 -0.02
CA ALA A 58 -6.14 0.03 0.38
C ALA A 58 -5.78 0.85 1.62
N ASP A 59 -5.15 0.23 2.61
CA ASP A 59 -4.71 0.89 3.84
C ASP A 59 -3.65 1.95 3.56
N LEU A 60 -2.63 1.62 2.76
CA LEU A 60 -1.60 2.58 2.34
C LEU A 60 -2.18 3.79 1.58
N ARG A 61 -3.22 3.58 0.75
CA ARG A 61 -3.90 4.68 0.07
C ARG A 61 -4.69 5.56 1.04
N ALA A 62 -5.31 4.97 2.06
CA ALA A 62 -6.02 5.70 3.09
C ALA A 62 -5.05 6.57 3.91
N GLU A 63 -3.93 6.01 4.35
CA GLU A 63 -2.87 6.74 5.06
C GLU A 63 -2.29 7.88 4.21
N GLN A 64 -2.01 7.62 2.93
CA GLN A 64 -1.50 8.66 2.03
C GLN A 64 -2.50 9.81 1.85
N ARG A 65 -3.80 9.49 1.77
CA ARG A 65 -4.86 10.51 1.68
C ARG A 65 -4.94 11.33 2.96
N TRP A 66 -4.90 10.68 4.12
CA TRP A 66 -4.92 11.35 5.41
C TRP A 66 -3.72 12.31 5.56
N MET A 67 -2.51 11.84 5.25
CA MET A 67 -1.30 12.66 5.32
C MET A 67 -1.38 13.89 4.40
N LYS A 68 -1.95 13.77 3.20
CA LYS A 68 -2.16 14.91 2.30
C LYS A 68 -3.14 15.93 2.88
N VAL A 69 -4.23 15.47 3.50
CA VAL A 69 -5.23 16.33 4.14
C VAL A 69 -4.62 17.06 5.34
N VAL A 70 -3.91 16.34 6.22
CA VAL A 70 -3.23 16.92 7.38
C VAL A 70 -2.17 17.93 6.93
N GLY A 71 -1.33 17.57 5.95
CA GLY A 71 -0.31 18.46 5.40
C GLY A 71 -0.90 19.74 4.81
N ALA A 72 -1.97 19.63 4.02
CA ALA A 72 -2.68 20.79 3.48
C ALA A 72 -3.27 21.67 4.60
N GLY A 73 -3.84 21.05 5.64
CA GLY A 73 -4.35 21.76 6.81
C GLY A 73 -3.28 22.55 7.55
N ILE A 74 -2.11 21.95 7.78
CA ILE A 74 -0.97 22.62 8.42
C ILE A 74 -0.52 23.82 7.60
N VAL A 75 -0.32 23.65 6.27
CA VAL A 75 0.11 24.76 5.40
C VAL A 75 -0.92 25.89 5.42
N ALA A 76 -2.21 25.57 5.33
CA ALA A 76 -3.27 26.57 5.39
C ALA A 76 -3.26 27.33 6.72
N ALA A 77 -3.07 26.63 7.84
CA ALA A 77 -2.97 27.24 9.16
C ALA A 77 -1.76 28.18 9.28
N LEU A 78 -0.60 27.78 8.75
CA LEU A 78 0.61 28.62 8.76
C LEU A 78 0.43 29.88 7.93
N VAL A 79 -0.16 29.77 6.74
CA VAL A 79 -0.46 30.93 5.87
C VAL A 79 -1.42 31.88 6.57
N TRP A 80 -2.52 31.35 7.13
CA TRP A 80 -3.51 32.15 7.84
C TRP A 80 -2.91 32.89 9.04
N LEU A 81 -2.11 32.20 9.85
CA LEU A 81 -1.41 32.77 10.99
C LEU A 81 -0.43 33.88 10.56
N GLY A 82 0.30 33.67 9.45
CA GLY A 82 1.19 34.70 8.89
C GLY A 82 0.44 35.98 8.49
N VAL A 83 -0.73 35.85 7.86
CA VAL A 83 -1.58 37.01 7.51
C VAL A 83 -2.07 37.73 8.76
N GLN A 84 -2.50 37.01 9.78
CA GLN A 84 -2.97 37.60 11.03
C GLN A 84 -1.85 38.35 11.77
N ILE A 85 -0.64 37.79 11.79
CA ILE A 85 0.53 38.45 12.36
C ILE A 85 0.84 39.74 11.59
N TYR A 86 0.78 39.71 10.25
CA TYR A 86 1.02 40.89 9.43
C TYR A 86 0.03 42.02 9.73
N ASP A 87 -1.28 41.73 9.78
CA ASP A 87 -2.31 42.72 10.11
C ASP A 87 -2.11 43.27 11.54
N THR A 88 -1.82 42.39 12.51
CA THR A 88 -1.56 42.80 13.89
C THR A 88 -0.36 43.74 13.98
N ASN A 89 0.73 43.43 13.26
CA ASN A 89 1.93 44.29 13.22
C ASN A 89 1.64 45.65 12.56
N ALA A 90 0.83 45.69 11.50
CA ALA A 90 0.43 46.93 10.86
C ALA A 90 -0.40 47.82 11.80
N ARG A 91 -1.30 47.22 12.59
CA ARG A 91 -2.07 47.94 13.61
C ARG A 91 -1.19 48.49 14.73
N LEU A 92 -0.20 47.73 15.19
CA LEU A 92 0.76 48.19 16.19
C LEU A 92 1.57 49.39 15.70
N ALA A 93 2.08 49.34 14.46
CA ALA A 93 2.80 50.45 13.86
C ALA A 93 1.94 51.73 13.77
N GLY A 94 0.65 51.60 13.46
CA GLY A 94 -0.28 52.73 13.47
C GLY A 94 -0.49 53.34 14.85
N ILE A 95 -0.53 52.51 15.90
CA ILE A 95 -0.66 52.97 17.30
C ILE A 95 0.61 53.69 17.75
N GLU A 96 1.80 53.16 17.43
CA GLU A 96 3.08 53.81 17.74
C GLU A 96 3.15 55.22 17.13
N GLN A 97 2.79 55.37 15.86
CA GLN A 97 2.74 56.68 15.21
C GLN A 97 1.75 57.64 15.88
N ALA A 98 0.60 57.14 16.32
CA ALA A 98 -0.39 57.95 17.03
C ALA A 98 0.13 58.42 18.39
N LEU A 99 0.83 57.56 19.13
CA LEU A 99 1.46 57.90 20.41
C LEU A 99 2.56 58.94 20.23
N THR A 100 3.45 58.79 19.24
CA THR A 100 4.49 59.79 18.95
C THR A 100 3.90 61.17 18.64
N ARG A 101 2.78 61.23 17.91
CA ARG A 101 2.11 62.50 17.61
C ARG A 101 1.51 63.16 18.84
N ILE A 102 0.98 62.37 19.78
CA ILE A 102 0.44 62.88 21.05
C ILE A 102 1.56 63.41 21.94
N GLU A 103 2.68 62.71 22.03
CA GLU A 103 3.86 63.14 22.80
C GLU A 103 4.46 64.44 22.24
N ALA A 104 4.59 64.55 20.91
CA ALA A 104 5.10 65.75 20.26
C ALA A 104 4.17 66.98 20.38
N GLY A 105 2.88 66.77 20.69
CA GLY A 105 1.88 67.82 20.83
C GLY A 105 1.67 68.34 22.26
N LYS A 106 2.38 67.80 23.27
CA LYS A 106 2.30 68.31 24.65
C LYS A 106 3.09 69.63 24.76
N PRO A 107 2.46 70.75 25.16
CA PRO A 107 3.21 71.93 25.56
C PRO A 107 3.98 71.65 26.86
N GLU A 108 5.23 72.16 26.94
CA GLU A 108 6.10 72.08 28.12
C GLU A 108 5.48 72.70 29.38
#